data_AF-A0A067Q1A0-F1
#
_entry.id   AF-A0A067Q1A0-F1
#
_cell.length_a   1.000
_cell.length_b   1.000
_cell.length_c   1.000
_cell.angle_alpha   90.00
_cell.angle_beta   90.00
_cell.angle_gamma   90.00
#
_symmetry.space_group_name_H-M   'P 1'
#
loop_
_entity.id
_entity.type
_entity.pdbx_description
1 polymer ?
#
loop_
_entity_poly.entity_id
_entity_poly.type
_entity_poly.pdbx_seq_one_letter_code
_entity_poly.pdbx_strand_id
1 'polypeptide(L)'
;MRGDWFPKAKLLTLFAYSVRAQAALYGQCGGLGWTGSTTCVSGTYCSVMNAYYSQCLPIASTVIVTTTVQPTSSNPTTTPTTLSTTSSAPAPSGTGTLRFVGVNIAGFDFGCSTNGTYTPGNTEPPLAVLDGADGVGQMTHYYSEGFNVFRLPVCWQYLTDGTIDTVDSTNFARYDTLVKACLATGAYCIIDLHNYARFNGQVIGQGGPTNAQFADIWSFLAAEYAPDT
;
A
#
# COMPACT_ATOMS: atom_id res chain seq x y z
N MET A 1 9.13 43.21 65.63
CA MET A 1 7.96 42.36 65.36
C MET A 1 7.73 42.39 63.86
N ARG A 2 7.67 41.23 63.21
CA ARG A 2 7.89 41.02 61.76
C ARG A 2 6.76 41.61 60.93
N GLY A 3 7.14 42.31 59.85
CA GLY A 3 6.24 42.99 58.94
C GLY A 3 5.59 42.08 57.89
N ASP A 4 4.40 42.51 57.48
CA ASP A 4 3.57 41.94 56.43
C ASP A 4 4.20 42.12 55.04
N TRP A 5 4.40 41.04 54.29
CA TRP A 5 4.52 41.11 52.84
C TRP A 5 4.22 39.76 52.17
N PHE A 6 2.96 39.55 51.79
CA PHE A 6 2.59 38.49 50.84
C PHE A 6 2.07 39.15 49.54
N PRO A 7 2.74 38.98 48.40
CA PRO A 7 2.15 39.35 47.12
C PRO A 7 1.15 38.26 46.70
N LYS A 8 -0.09 38.67 46.44
CA LYS A 8 -1.12 37.83 45.83
C LYS A 8 -0.70 37.52 44.39
N ALA A 9 -0.22 36.32 44.14
CA ALA A 9 0.03 35.82 42.78
C ALA A 9 -1.32 35.69 42.04
N LYS A 10 -1.53 36.55 41.03
CA LYS A 10 -2.62 36.37 40.06
C LYS A 10 -2.18 35.32 39.05
N LEU A 11 -2.75 34.13 39.15
CA LEU A 11 -2.60 33.07 38.16
C LEU A 11 -3.35 33.48 36.88
N LEU A 12 -2.62 33.80 35.81
CA LEU A 12 -3.17 34.06 34.49
C LEU A 12 -3.17 32.74 33.71
N THR A 13 -4.32 32.08 33.60
CA THR A 13 -4.47 30.84 32.86
C THR A 13 -4.50 31.14 31.35
N LEU A 14 -3.42 30.84 30.63
CA LEU A 14 -3.44 30.80 29.16
C LEU A 14 -4.22 29.57 28.70
N PHE A 15 -5.40 29.76 28.11
CA PHE A 15 -6.01 28.74 27.27
C PHE A 15 -5.25 28.70 25.94
N ALA A 16 -4.41 27.66 25.76
CA ALA A 16 -3.88 27.33 24.45
C ALA A 16 -5.04 26.77 23.60
N TYR A 17 -5.66 27.61 22.79
CA TYR A 17 -6.55 27.14 21.73
C TYR A 17 -5.70 26.35 20.73
N SER A 18 -5.85 25.03 20.74
CA SER A 18 -5.26 24.17 19.70
C SER A 18 -5.94 24.51 18.38
N VAL A 19 -5.29 25.31 17.54
CA VAL A 19 -5.71 25.47 16.15
C VAL A 19 -5.47 24.11 15.48
N ARG A 20 -6.56 23.37 15.21
CA ARG A 20 -6.48 22.14 14.42
C ARG A 20 -6.16 22.52 12.98
N ALA A 21 -4.88 22.54 12.63
CA ALA A 21 -4.44 22.73 11.25
C ALA A 21 -5.01 21.60 10.37
N GLN A 22 -5.40 21.91 9.14
CA GLN A 22 -5.88 20.92 8.18
C GLN A 22 -4.77 19.90 7.87
N ALA A 23 -5.14 18.63 7.71
CA ALA A 23 -4.23 17.59 7.26
C ALA A 23 -3.77 17.88 5.82
N ALA A 24 -2.46 17.84 5.59
CA ALA A 24 -1.88 18.05 4.26
C ALA A 24 -2.37 16.97 3.27
N LEU A 25 -2.19 17.24 1.96
CA LEU A 25 -2.42 16.24 0.92
C LEU A 25 -1.61 14.97 1.23
N TYR A 26 -2.24 13.80 1.14
CA TYR A 26 -1.74 12.48 1.54
C TYR A 26 -1.51 12.28 3.05
N GLY A 27 -1.84 13.27 3.89
CA GLY A 27 -1.79 13.16 5.35
C GLY A 27 -2.97 12.37 5.93
N GLN A 28 -2.80 11.87 7.16
CA GLN A 28 -3.87 11.19 7.90
C GLN A 28 -4.94 12.18 8.36
N CYS A 29 -6.20 11.84 8.10
CA CYS A 29 -7.37 12.66 8.45
C CYS A 29 -8.43 11.89 9.26
N GLY A 30 -8.14 10.67 9.69
CA GLY A 30 -9.08 9.84 10.42
C GLY A 30 -8.53 8.46 10.77
N GLY A 31 -9.34 7.69 11.50
CA GLY A 31 -9.01 6.36 11.99
C GLY A 31 -9.32 6.19 13.48
N LEU A 32 -9.60 4.96 13.90
CA LEU A 32 -9.76 4.60 15.31
C LEU A 32 -8.52 5.01 16.11
N GLY A 33 -8.72 5.85 17.14
CA GLY A 33 -7.65 6.37 17.99
C GLY A 33 -6.95 7.63 17.46
N TRP A 34 -7.30 8.13 16.27
CA TRP A 34 -6.70 9.36 15.71
C TRP A 34 -7.17 10.61 16.48
N THR A 35 -6.23 11.36 17.06
CA THR A 35 -6.50 12.61 17.79
C THR A 35 -6.14 13.87 16.99
N GLY A 36 -5.57 13.70 15.80
CA GLY A 36 -5.11 14.79 14.94
C GLY A 36 -6.23 15.45 14.13
N SER A 37 -5.84 16.07 13.02
CA SER A 37 -6.77 16.79 12.14
C SER A 37 -7.74 15.84 11.47
N THR A 38 -9.02 16.20 11.43
CA THR A 38 -10.07 15.45 10.72
C THR A 38 -10.53 16.12 9.44
N THR A 39 -9.88 17.23 9.07
CA THR A 39 -10.22 18.03 7.90
C THR A 39 -8.99 18.15 7.02
N CYS A 40 -9.14 17.89 5.73
CA CYS A 40 -8.05 17.99 4.78
C CYS A 40 -7.87 19.43 4.25
N VAL A 41 -6.69 19.74 3.73
CA VAL A 41 -6.42 21.01 3.04
C VAL A 41 -7.39 21.19 1.86
N SER A 42 -7.65 22.45 1.49
CA SER A 42 -8.57 22.76 0.38
C SER A 42 -8.21 22.02 -0.91
N GLY A 43 -9.22 21.56 -1.65
CA GLY A 43 -9.04 20.77 -2.88
C GLY A 43 -8.83 19.26 -2.66
N THR A 44 -8.94 18.78 -1.41
CA THR A 44 -8.77 17.37 -1.06
C THR A 44 -9.90 16.89 -0.14
N TYR A 45 -10.16 15.57 -0.11
CA TYR A 45 -11.18 14.95 0.74
C TYR A 45 -10.58 13.81 1.58
N CYS A 46 -11.15 13.57 2.75
CA CYS A 46 -10.71 12.49 3.64
C CYS A 46 -11.33 11.16 3.19
N SER A 47 -10.52 10.28 2.60
CA SER A 47 -10.94 8.95 2.16
C SER A 47 -10.63 7.91 3.25
N VAL A 48 -11.62 7.10 3.63
CA VAL A 48 -11.44 6.02 4.60
C VAL A 48 -10.73 4.85 3.92
N MET A 49 -9.52 4.51 4.38
CA MET A 49 -8.76 3.37 3.85
C MET A 49 -9.05 2.10 4.64
N ASN A 50 -9.09 2.21 5.96
CA ASN A 50 -9.47 1.13 6.87
C ASN A 50 -9.94 1.71 8.22
N ALA A 51 -10.29 0.83 9.16
CA ALA A 51 -10.81 1.22 10.47
C ALA A 51 -9.85 2.12 11.27
N TYR A 52 -8.53 1.96 11.11
CA TYR A 52 -7.51 2.70 11.86
C TYR A 52 -6.89 3.87 11.08
N TYR A 53 -7.22 4.04 9.80
CA TYR A 53 -6.56 5.01 8.92
C TYR A 53 -7.47 5.58 7.83
N SER A 54 -7.48 6.91 7.71
CA SER A 54 -8.10 7.67 6.61
C SER A 54 -7.12 8.70 6.08
N GLN A 55 -7.09 8.93 4.77
CA GLN A 55 -6.08 9.75 4.09
C GLN A 55 -6.70 10.86 3.24
N CYS A 56 -6.08 12.04 3.23
CA CYS A 56 -6.45 13.14 2.35
C CYS A 56 -6.03 12.87 0.90
N LEU A 57 -7.00 12.77 -0.01
CA LEU A 57 -6.77 12.55 -1.44
C LEU A 57 -7.30 13.72 -2.29
N PRO A 58 -6.73 13.99 -3.47
CA PRO A 58 -7.23 15.03 -4.36
C PRO A 58 -8.68 14.78 -4.76
N ILE A 59 -9.51 15.83 -4.75
CA ILE A 59 -10.83 15.76 -5.37
C ILE A 59 -10.59 15.77 -6.88
N ALA A 60 -10.96 14.70 -7.59
CA ALA A 60 -10.95 14.71 -9.04
C ALA A 60 -11.90 15.83 -9.51
N SER A 61 -11.36 16.83 -10.21
CA SER A 61 -12.10 18.01 -10.64
C SER A 61 -13.18 17.65 -11.65
N THR A 62 -14.37 17.28 -11.17
CA THR A 62 -15.58 17.21 -11.98
C THR A 62 -16.81 17.49 -11.11
N VAL A 63 -17.33 18.71 -11.29
CA VAL A 63 -18.68 19.19 -10.97
C VAL A 63 -19.11 19.15 -9.48
N ILE A 64 -19.17 20.34 -8.88
CA ILE A 64 -19.87 20.59 -7.62
C ILE A 64 -21.37 20.38 -7.87
N VAL A 65 -21.98 19.37 -7.26
CA VAL A 65 -23.43 19.33 -7.05
C VAL A 65 -23.68 19.55 -5.55
N THR A 66 -24.20 20.72 -5.22
CA THR A 66 -24.73 21.04 -3.90
C THR A 66 -26.06 20.32 -3.73
N THR A 67 -26.16 19.36 -2.81
CA THR A 67 -27.43 18.75 -2.40
C THR A 67 -27.76 19.09 -0.95
N THR A 68 -28.74 19.98 -0.79
CA THR A 68 -29.50 20.19 0.44
C THR A 68 -30.27 18.92 0.81
N VAL A 69 -30.09 18.45 2.04
CA VAL A 69 -30.79 17.27 2.59
C VAL A 69 -32.05 17.71 3.34
N GLN A 70 -33.20 17.10 3.02
CA GLN A 70 -34.43 17.15 3.81
C GLN A 70 -34.84 15.72 4.20
N PRO A 71 -35.26 15.44 5.45
CA PRO A 71 -35.58 14.09 5.87
C PRO A 71 -37.07 13.78 5.72
N THR A 72 -37.41 12.63 5.13
CA THR A 72 -38.72 11.99 5.32
C THR A 72 -38.62 10.48 5.35
N SER A 73 -39.28 9.93 6.37
CA SER A 73 -39.47 8.52 6.71
C SER A 73 -40.59 7.89 5.87
N SER A 74 -40.36 6.68 5.32
CA SER A 74 -41.30 5.53 5.38
C SER A 74 -40.81 4.33 4.53
N ASN A 75 -40.71 3.18 5.20
CA ASN A 75 -40.81 1.75 4.80
C ASN A 75 -40.49 1.24 3.37
N PRO A 76 -39.84 0.06 3.22
CA PRO A 76 -39.47 -0.49 1.93
C PRO A 76 -40.61 -1.35 1.33
N THR A 77 -40.88 -1.19 0.04
CA THR A 77 -41.59 -2.18 -0.77
C THR A 77 -40.85 -2.34 -2.08
N THR A 78 -40.35 -3.55 -2.31
CA THR A 78 -39.49 -3.92 -3.42
C THR A 78 -40.32 -4.17 -4.68
N THR A 79 -40.02 -3.42 -5.74
CA THR A 79 -40.40 -3.76 -7.11
C THR A 79 -39.23 -3.39 -8.02
N PRO A 80 -38.75 -4.29 -8.90
CA PRO A 80 -37.60 -4.00 -9.75
C PRO A 80 -38.03 -3.10 -10.92
N THR A 81 -37.60 -1.84 -10.92
CA THR A 81 -37.69 -0.97 -12.09
C THR A 81 -36.40 -1.09 -12.89
N THR A 82 -36.49 -1.65 -14.09
CA THR A 82 -35.41 -1.70 -15.09
C THR A 82 -35.07 -0.28 -15.56
N LEU A 83 -33.98 0.27 -15.05
CA LEU A 83 -33.38 1.52 -15.51
C LEU A 83 -32.26 1.21 -16.51
N SER A 84 -32.60 1.28 -17.79
CA SER A 84 -31.63 1.47 -18.87
C SER A 84 -31.37 2.96 -19.04
N THR A 85 -30.18 3.41 -18.67
CA THR A 85 -29.62 4.69 -19.09
C THR A 85 -28.16 4.48 -19.48
N THR A 86 -27.94 4.17 -20.76
CA THR A 86 -26.64 4.32 -21.42
C THR A 86 -26.38 5.80 -21.62
N SER A 87 -25.55 6.39 -20.76
CA SER A 87 -24.85 7.63 -21.05
C SER A 87 -23.36 7.33 -21.01
N SER A 88 -22.85 6.74 -22.10
CA SER A 88 -21.42 6.64 -22.33
C SER A 88 -20.90 8.03 -22.67
N ALA A 89 -20.43 8.77 -21.66
CA ALA A 89 -19.52 9.88 -21.91
C ALA A 89 -18.31 9.31 -22.68
N PRO A 90 -17.86 9.94 -23.78
CA PRO A 90 -16.66 9.48 -24.46
C PRO A 90 -15.52 9.52 -23.46
N ALA A 91 -14.89 8.36 -23.23
CA ALA A 91 -13.66 8.30 -22.47
C ALA A 91 -12.68 9.30 -23.12
N PRO A 92 -11.96 10.12 -22.34
CA PRO A 92 -10.93 10.96 -22.91
C PRO A 92 -9.94 10.04 -23.63
N SER A 93 -9.97 10.06 -24.96
CA SER A 93 -8.93 9.46 -25.81
C SER A 93 -7.67 10.30 -25.62
N GLY A 94 -7.01 10.09 -24.49
CA GLY A 94 -5.58 10.37 -24.39
C GLY A 94 -4.90 9.44 -25.39
N THR A 95 -4.44 10.00 -26.51
CA THR A 95 -3.72 9.31 -27.58
C THR A 95 -2.30 8.90 -27.16
N GLY A 96 -2.00 8.87 -25.86
CA GLY A 96 -0.74 8.41 -25.32
C GLY A 96 -0.83 6.92 -25.05
N THR A 97 -0.02 6.12 -25.73
CA THR A 97 0.23 4.74 -25.30
C THR A 97 1.02 4.79 -24.00
N LEU A 98 0.56 4.04 -23.00
CA LEU A 98 1.32 3.88 -21.76
C LEU A 98 2.66 3.21 -22.09
N ARG A 99 3.77 3.81 -21.64
CA ARG A 99 5.11 3.22 -21.82
C ARG A 99 5.24 1.88 -21.09
N PHE A 100 4.63 1.78 -19.92
CA PHE A 100 4.65 0.61 -19.07
C PHE A 100 3.23 0.21 -18.71
N VAL A 101 2.87 -1.02 -19.02
CA VAL A 101 1.59 -1.63 -18.64
C VAL A 101 1.92 -2.98 -18.06
N GLY A 102 1.45 -3.25 -16.84
CA GLY A 102 1.90 -4.42 -16.12
C GLY A 102 0.85 -5.16 -15.32
N VAL A 103 1.20 -6.41 -15.00
CA VAL A 103 0.38 -7.35 -14.25
C VAL A 103 1.15 -7.82 -13.02
N ASN A 104 0.44 -8.03 -11.92
CA ASN A 104 1.00 -8.62 -10.71
C ASN A 104 0.90 -10.15 -10.77
N ILE A 105 2.04 -10.83 -10.67
CA ILE A 105 2.14 -12.29 -10.66
C ILE A 105 2.30 -12.73 -9.21
N ALA A 106 1.17 -12.81 -8.50
CA ALA A 106 1.14 -13.13 -7.07
C ALA A 106 1.51 -14.60 -6.80
N GLY A 107 1.98 -14.87 -5.58
CA GLY A 107 2.15 -16.23 -5.08
C GLY A 107 3.24 -16.36 -4.04
N PHE A 108 4.43 -15.81 -4.31
CA PHE A 108 5.55 -15.78 -3.35
C PHE A 108 5.31 -14.81 -2.17
N ASP A 109 4.33 -13.92 -2.29
CA ASP A 109 3.84 -13.05 -1.23
C ASP A 109 2.74 -13.68 -0.39
N PHE A 110 2.15 -14.80 -0.82
CA PHE A 110 1.11 -15.44 -0.03
C PHE A 110 1.71 -15.96 1.28
N GLY A 111 1.01 -15.66 2.38
CA GLY A 111 1.53 -15.82 3.73
C GLY A 111 2.08 -14.53 4.35
N CYS A 112 2.34 -13.47 3.58
CA CYS A 112 2.67 -12.15 4.12
C CYS A 112 1.43 -11.42 4.60
N SER A 113 1.38 -11.16 5.90
CA SER A 113 0.37 -10.30 6.50
C SER A 113 0.81 -8.83 6.52
N THR A 114 -0.17 -7.92 6.58
CA THR A 114 0.05 -6.46 6.63
C THR A 114 0.77 -5.99 7.90
N ASN A 115 0.82 -6.82 8.94
CA ASN A 115 1.63 -6.58 10.14
C ASN A 115 3.11 -7.04 9.95
N GLY A 116 3.49 -7.54 8.78
CA GLY A 116 4.83 -8.05 8.48
C GLY A 116 5.13 -9.42 9.07
N THR A 117 4.15 -10.17 9.58
CA THR A 117 4.35 -11.60 9.90
C THR A 117 4.22 -12.46 8.65
N TYR A 118 4.92 -13.58 8.64
CA TYR A 118 4.87 -14.58 7.58
C TYR A 118 4.32 -15.90 8.14
N THR A 119 3.40 -16.54 7.40
CA THR A 119 2.89 -17.88 7.72
C THR A 119 3.48 -18.90 6.75
N PRO A 120 4.49 -19.69 7.19
CA PRO A 120 5.05 -20.76 6.37
C PRO A 120 3.96 -21.74 5.91
N GLY A 121 4.05 -22.18 4.65
CA GLY A 121 3.09 -23.10 4.04
C GLY A 121 1.90 -22.43 3.35
N ASN A 122 1.70 -21.12 3.53
CA ASN A 122 0.70 -20.37 2.77
C ASN A 122 1.25 -19.78 1.47
N THR A 123 2.55 -19.91 1.21
CA THR A 123 3.17 -19.46 -0.04
C THR A 123 2.80 -20.41 -1.16
N GLU A 124 2.31 -19.85 -2.26
CA GLU A 124 1.91 -20.59 -3.46
C GLU A 124 2.74 -20.09 -4.64
N PRO A 125 3.97 -20.61 -4.86
CA PRO A 125 4.83 -20.14 -5.94
C PRO A 125 4.09 -20.17 -7.29
N PRO A 126 4.07 -19.10 -8.09
CA PRO A 126 3.40 -19.10 -9.39
C PRO A 126 4.29 -19.77 -10.45
N LEU A 127 4.67 -21.01 -10.15
CA LEU A 127 5.56 -21.87 -10.91
C LEU A 127 4.99 -23.29 -10.90
N ALA A 128 4.54 -23.78 -12.06
CA ALA A 128 4.03 -25.15 -12.20
C ALA A 128 5.06 -26.22 -11.81
N VAL A 129 6.36 -25.93 -11.93
CA VAL A 129 7.45 -26.83 -11.48
C VAL A 129 7.51 -26.99 -9.95
N LEU A 130 6.84 -26.12 -9.21
CA LEU A 130 6.68 -26.18 -7.76
C LEU A 130 5.23 -26.49 -7.35
N ASP A 131 4.47 -27.15 -8.25
CA ASP A 131 3.05 -27.50 -8.07
C ASP A 131 2.11 -26.31 -7.84
N GLY A 132 2.56 -25.08 -8.14
CA GLY A 132 1.74 -23.88 -8.00
C GLY A 132 1.12 -23.40 -9.30
N ALA A 133 0.56 -22.18 -9.28
CA ALA A 133 -0.17 -21.62 -10.41
C ALA A 133 0.73 -21.41 -11.65
N ASP A 134 0.12 -21.38 -12.84
CA ASP A 134 0.84 -21.12 -14.09
C ASP A 134 1.17 -19.63 -14.28
N GLY A 135 2.11 -19.12 -13.47
CA GLY A 135 2.59 -17.74 -13.58
C GLY A 135 3.34 -17.47 -14.89
N VAL A 136 4.09 -18.45 -15.39
CA VAL A 136 4.85 -18.33 -16.64
C VAL A 136 3.91 -18.21 -17.84
N GLY A 137 2.86 -19.03 -17.89
CA GLY A 137 1.80 -18.92 -18.90
C GLY A 137 1.06 -17.58 -18.82
N GLN A 138 0.75 -17.09 -17.61
CA GLN A 138 0.16 -15.75 -17.42
C GLN A 138 1.06 -14.64 -17.97
N MET A 139 2.35 -14.64 -17.62
CA MET A 139 3.30 -13.64 -18.14
C MET A 139 3.40 -13.71 -19.67
N THR A 140 3.49 -14.92 -20.24
CA THR A 140 3.54 -15.12 -21.69
C THR A 140 2.29 -14.61 -22.38
N HIS A 141 1.11 -14.90 -21.83
CA HIS A 141 -0.17 -14.45 -22.34
C HIS A 141 -0.26 -12.92 -22.34
N TYR A 142 -0.06 -12.27 -21.20
CA TYR A 142 -0.16 -10.81 -21.12
C TYR A 142 0.92 -10.09 -21.93
N TYR A 143 2.11 -10.66 -22.04
CA TYR A 143 3.13 -10.12 -22.94
C TYR A 143 2.67 -10.12 -24.40
N SER A 144 1.99 -11.20 -24.83
CA SER A 144 1.40 -11.26 -26.19
C SER A 144 0.27 -10.24 -26.42
N GLU A 145 -0.38 -9.77 -25.35
CA GLU A 145 -1.40 -8.71 -25.38
C GLU A 145 -0.84 -7.29 -25.26
N GLY A 146 0.49 -7.15 -25.21
CA GLY A 146 1.18 -5.86 -25.18
C GLY A 146 1.53 -5.33 -23.79
N PHE A 147 1.34 -6.13 -22.73
CA PHE A 147 1.90 -5.82 -21.41
C PHE A 147 3.41 -6.04 -21.43
N ASN A 148 4.15 -5.24 -20.68
CA ASN A 148 5.62 -5.24 -20.73
C ASN A 148 6.29 -5.09 -19.36
N VAL A 149 5.53 -5.14 -18.27
CA VAL A 149 6.07 -5.14 -16.90
C VAL A 149 5.35 -6.18 -16.05
N PHE A 150 6.07 -7.00 -15.31
CA PHE A 150 5.49 -7.92 -14.33
C PHE A 150 6.00 -7.62 -12.94
N ARG A 151 5.08 -7.48 -11.98
CA ARG A 151 5.42 -7.34 -10.55
C ARG A 151 5.45 -8.72 -9.92
N LEU A 152 6.57 -9.04 -9.30
CA LEU A 152 6.88 -10.32 -8.66
C LEU A 152 7.00 -10.06 -7.15
N PRO A 153 5.89 -10.12 -6.39
CA PRO A 153 5.91 -9.90 -4.97
C PRO A 153 6.44 -11.14 -4.23
N VAL A 154 7.23 -10.92 -3.18
CA VAL A 154 7.80 -11.97 -2.33
C VAL A 154 7.93 -11.51 -0.88
N CYS A 155 7.63 -12.41 0.05
CA CYS A 155 7.90 -12.18 1.47
C CYS A 155 9.40 -12.14 1.77
N TRP A 156 9.86 -11.17 2.55
CA TRP A 156 11.23 -11.13 3.07
C TRP A 156 11.54 -12.44 3.81
N GLN A 157 10.66 -12.87 4.72
CA GLN A 157 10.82 -14.13 5.44
C GLN A 157 10.87 -15.37 4.53
N TYR A 158 10.28 -15.34 3.34
CA TYR A 158 10.43 -16.45 2.39
C TYR A 158 11.87 -16.51 1.89
N LEU A 159 12.42 -15.38 1.45
CA LEU A 159 13.79 -15.29 0.94
C LEU A 159 14.84 -15.67 1.98
N THR A 160 14.56 -15.46 3.27
CA THR A 160 15.54 -15.62 4.36
C THR A 160 15.24 -16.76 5.32
N ASP A 161 14.23 -17.59 5.01
CA ASP A 161 13.71 -18.64 5.89
C ASP A 161 13.41 -18.13 7.32
N GLY A 162 12.80 -16.95 7.39
CA GLY A 162 12.42 -16.28 8.65
C GLY A 162 13.57 -15.61 9.40
N THR A 163 14.82 -15.71 8.93
CA THR A 163 15.96 -14.96 9.48
C THR A 163 16.02 -13.53 8.90
N ILE A 164 16.77 -12.62 9.53
CA ILE A 164 16.91 -11.24 8.98
C ILE A 164 18.17 -11.13 8.11
N ASP A 165 19.27 -11.75 8.53
CA ASP A 165 20.61 -11.43 8.02
C ASP A 165 21.09 -12.38 6.91
N THR A 166 20.39 -13.49 6.66
CA THR A 166 20.84 -14.54 5.75
C THR A 166 19.76 -14.89 4.74
N VAL A 167 20.09 -14.80 3.45
CA VAL A 167 19.24 -15.34 2.39
C VAL A 167 19.37 -16.86 2.35
N ASP A 168 18.22 -17.54 2.37
CA ASP A 168 18.16 -18.98 2.18
C ASP A 168 18.29 -19.30 0.68
N SER A 169 19.33 -20.04 0.32
CA SER A 169 19.65 -20.33 -1.08
C SER A 169 18.60 -21.19 -1.78
N THR A 170 17.87 -22.03 -1.04
CA THR A 170 16.84 -22.91 -1.61
C THR A 170 15.60 -22.11 -1.98
N ASN A 171 15.10 -21.30 -1.05
CA ASN A 171 13.95 -20.42 -1.28
C ASN A 171 14.31 -19.34 -2.30
N PHE A 172 15.52 -18.79 -2.25
CA PHE A 172 15.96 -17.84 -3.26
C PHE A 172 15.99 -18.46 -4.66
N ALA A 173 16.54 -19.66 -4.85
CA ALA A 173 16.57 -20.32 -6.16
C ALA A 173 15.16 -20.58 -6.74
N ARG A 174 14.17 -20.86 -5.88
CA ARG A 174 12.76 -20.99 -6.30
C ARG A 174 12.20 -19.65 -6.78
N TYR A 175 12.43 -18.58 -6.04
CA TYR A 175 12.00 -17.23 -6.42
C TYR A 175 12.71 -16.76 -7.70
N ASP A 176 14.01 -17.00 -7.80
CA ASP A 176 14.84 -16.67 -8.96
C ASP A 176 14.37 -17.39 -10.24
N THR A 177 13.85 -18.62 -10.12
CA THR A 177 13.22 -19.31 -11.25
C THR A 177 12.07 -18.49 -11.86
N LEU A 178 11.26 -17.82 -11.03
CA LEU A 178 10.19 -16.93 -11.51
C LEU A 178 10.75 -15.66 -12.14
N VAL A 179 11.76 -15.04 -11.51
CA VAL A 179 12.41 -13.82 -12.04
C VAL A 179 13.02 -14.10 -13.42
N LYS A 180 13.75 -15.21 -13.57
CA LYS A 180 14.31 -15.64 -14.85
C LYS A 180 13.24 -15.95 -15.89
N ALA A 181 12.13 -16.59 -15.49
CA ALA A 181 11.00 -16.83 -16.39
C ALA A 181 10.36 -15.51 -16.85
N CYS A 182 10.24 -14.52 -15.97
CA CYS A 182 9.78 -13.18 -16.33
C CYS A 182 10.72 -12.51 -17.34
N LEU A 183 12.03 -12.49 -17.07
CA LEU A 183 13.02 -11.90 -17.97
C LEU A 183 13.04 -12.57 -19.34
N ALA A 184 12.82 -13.89 -19.39
CA ALA A 184 12.76 -14.66 -20.63
C ALA A 184 11.59 -14.25 -21.55
N THR A 185 10.55 -13.57 -21.03
CA THR A 185 9.48 -13.01 -21.87
C THR A 185 9.93 -11.78 -22.68
N GLY A 186 10.99 -11.09 -22.24
CA GLY A 186 11.39 -9.78 -22.76
C GLY A 186 10.76 -8.58 -22.04
N ALA A 187 9.92 -8.83 -21.02
CA ALA A 187 9.34 -7.80 -20.16
C ALA A 187 10.34 -7.28 -19.10
N TYR A 188 9.98 -6.16 -18.45
CA TYR A 188 10.60 -5.71 -17.22
C TYR A 188 10.02 -6.45 -16.02
N CYS A 189 10.85 -6.79 -15.04
CA CYS A 189 10.44 -7.54 -13.85
C CYS A 189 10.69 -6.68 -12.59
N ILE A 190 9.62 -6.37 -11.85
CA ILE A 190 9.71 -5.62 -10.60
C ILE A 190 9.77 -6.63 -9.45
N ILE A 191 10.86 -6.63 -8.71
CA ILE A 191 10.96 -7.35 -7.43
C ILE A 191 10.29 -6.49 -6.36
N ASP A 192 9.28 -7.05 -5.71
CA ASP A 192 8.55 -6.38 -4.64
C ASP A 192 8.72 -7.14 -3.33
N LEU A 193 9.50 -6.57 -2.40
CA LEU A 193 9.64 -7.12 -1.05
C LEU A 193 8.38 -6.79 -0.24
N HIS A 194 7.43 -7.73 -0.19
CA HIS A 194 6.03 -7.52 0.17
C HIS A 194 5.76 -7.45 1.69
N ASN A 195 6.53 -6.62 2.40
CA ASN A 195 6.65 -6.70 3.86
C ASN A 195 6.02 -5.55 4.65
N TYR A 196 5.31 -4.62 3.99
CA TYR A 196 4.60 -3.52 4.68
C TYR A 196 5.48 -2.70 5.65
N ALA A 197 6.75 -2.51 5.27
CA ALA A 197 7.80 -1.89 6.08
C ALA A 197 8.02 -2.55 7.46
N ARG A 198 7.70 -3.84 7.58
CA ARG A 198 7.75 -4.61 8.83
C ARG A 198 8.41 -5.96 8.67
N PHE A 199 8.87 -6.49 9.79
CA PHE A 199 9.31 -7.88 9.93
C PHE A 199 8.85 -8.41 11.28
N ASN A 200 8.05 -9.48 11.27
CA ASN A 200 7.47 -10.12 12.46
C ASN A 200 6.77 -9.14 13.41
N GLY A 201 5.88 -8.28 12.88
CA GLY A 201 5.12 -7.32 13.68
C GLY A 201 5.81 -5.98 13.92
N GLN A 202 7.14 -5.90 13.73
CA GLN A 202 7.94 -4.74 14.09
C GLN A 202 8.32 -3.88 12.88
N VAL A 203 8.35 -2.56 13.05
CA VAL A 203 8.63 -1.61 11.98
C VAL A 203 10.14 -1.45 11.77
N ILE A 204 10.57 -1.52 10.52
CA ILE A 204 11.99 -1.34 10.13
C ILE A 204 12.48 0.04 10.58
N GLY A 205 13.62 0.08 11.25
CA GLY A 205 14.22 1.30 11.82
C GLY A 205 13.50 1.85 13.05
N GLN A 206 12.42 1.21 13.51
CA GLN A 206 11.57 1.69 14.61
C GLN A 206 11.14 0.53 15.53
N GLY A 207 12.12 -0.20 16.07
CA GLY A 207 11.90 -1.34 16.96
C GLY A 207 11.93 -2.72 16.28
N GLY A 208 11.88 -2.75 14.95
CA GLY A 208 12.14 -3.94 14.14
C GLY A 208 13.57 -4.03 13.62
N PRO A 209 13.78 -4.68 12.46
CA PRO A 209 15.09 -4.73 11.80
C PRO A 209 15.68 -3.32 11.64
N THR A 210 16.99 -3.22 11.72
CA THR A 210 17.70 -1.95 11.49
C THR A 210 17.65 -1.54 10.02
N ASN A 211 17.92 -0.26 9.73
CA ASN A 211 18.07 0.20 8.34
C ASN A 211 19.23 -0.51 7.61
N ALA A 212 20.28 -0.92 8.33
CA ALA A 212 21.39 -1.67 7.75
C ALA A 212 20.92 -3.06 7.30
N GLN A 213 20.22 -3.79 8.15
CA GLN A 213 19.65 -5.10 7.80
C GLN A 213 18.67 -5.04 6.62
N PHE A 214 17.88 -3.97 6.54
CA PHE A 214 17.02 -3.75 5.37
C PHE A 214 17.83 -3.40 4.11
N ALA A 215 18.93 -2.66 4.24
CA ALA A 215 19.82 -2.40 3.12
C ALA A 215 20.57 -3.66 2.66
N ASP A 216 20.87 -4.60 3.56
CA ASP A 216 21.60 -5.82 3.24
C ASP A 216 20.80 -6.74 2.29
N ILE A 217 19.50 -6.94 2.54
CA ILE A 217 18.65 -7.73 1.63
C ILE A 217 18.55 -7.08 0.24
N TRP A 218 18.45 -5.75 0.16
CA TRP A 218 18.47 -5.04 -1.11
C TRP A 218 19.84 -5.10 -1.80
N SER A 219 20.93 -5.07 -1.04
CA SER A 219 22.28 -5.21 -1.57
C SER A 219 22.51 -6.59 -2.17
N PHE A 220 22.01 -7.65 -1.51
CA PHE A 220 22.02 -9.00 -2.05
C PHE A 220 21.25 -9.08 -3.39
N LEU A 221 20.00 -8.62 -3.42
CA LEU A 221 19.16 -8.68 -4.62
C LEU A 221 19.77 -7.85 -5.77
N ALA A 222 20.33 -6.69 -5.46
CA ALA A 222 21.00 -5.84 -6.44
C ALA A 222 22.26 -6.48 -7.01
N ALA A 223 23.04 -7.18 -6.19
CA ALA A 223 24.24 -7.89 -6.63
C ALA A 223 23.90 -9.09 -7.52
N GLU A 224 22.88 -9.87 -7.15
CA GLU A 224 22.45 -11.05 -7.92
C GLU A 224 21.91 -10.69 -9.30
N TYR A 225 21.18 -9.57 -9.41
CA TYR A 225 20.59 -9.10 -10.68
C TYR A 225 21.37 -7.97 -11.34
N ALA A 226 22.61 -7.73 -10.91
CA ALA A 226 23.51 -6.83 -11.61
C ALA A 226 23.81 -7.40 -13.01
N PRO A 227 23.97 -6.56 -14.04
CA PRO A 227 24.42 -7.03 -15.35
C PRO A 227 25.83 -7.63 -15.25
N ASP A 228 26.07 -8.73 -15.97
CA ASP A 228 27.41 -9.28 -16.14
C ASP A 228 28.32 -8.20 -16.77
N THR A 229 29.38 -7.83 -16.07
CA THR A 229 30.36 -6.80 -16.48
C THR A 229 31.38 -7.32 -17.48
#